data_AF-A0A372E281-F1
#
_entry.id   AF-A0A372E281-F1
#
_cell.length_a   1.000
_cell.length_b   1.000
_cell.length_c   1.000
_cell.angle_alpha   90.00
_cell.angle_beta   90.00
_cell.angle_gamma   90.00
#
_symmetry.space_group_name_H-M   'P 1'
#
loop_
_entity.id
_entity.type
_entity.pdbx_description
1 polymer ?
#
loop_
_entity_poly.entity_id
_entity_poly.type
_entity_poly.pdbx_seq_one_letter_code
_entity_poly.pdbx_strand_id
1 'polypeptide(L)'
;MAFRFRKSFKIMPGVKLNVSKSGFSTTVGGRGASVNIGKKGAYLNASIPGTGISSRSKIGGSGSGRNTNYSNAATSIPQDPQPANKGWYSFGVALFSFFTLVSLASFINSISAKTDWSLLGGAFFWAAVTAIWWAVRGARRKAKQAKYEAFIKKQADEAEALQMLIEQGIREKEEKLERQRIELREAEAKKQELRRSEIQQVLAPAYTLYVEGLISKEQLATWQKRADDEKYGFIVLELEVNRLARELYAEKARVDMIKTKYDEATACQLIAHQIIIGMSHEQVIDAFGKPTKVEKVSVNGKERETLVYGSKTTGSYFHIHAGIVTKAVIR
;
A
#
# COMPACT_ATOMS: atom_id res chain seq x y z
N MET A 1 -46.44 26.16 26.31
CA MET A 1 -45.68 24.96 26.75
C MET A 1 -46.50 23.72 26.42
N ALA A 2 -46.13 22.95 25.40
CA ALA A 2 -46.83 21.73 25.02
C ALA A 2 -45.87 20.54 25.17
N PHE A 3 -46.24 19.55 25.97
CA PHE A 3 -45.48 18.30 26.10
C PHE A 3 -45.39 17.60 24.74
N ARG A 4 -44.17 17.42 24.24
CA ARG A 4 -43.91 16.73 22.97
C ARG A 4 -43.48 15.30 23.25
N PHE A 5 -44.37 14.34 22.98
CA PHE A 5 -44.02 12.93 23.03
C PHE A 5 -43.16 12.52 21.82
N ARG A 6 -41.93 12.06 22.09
CA ARG A 6 -41.04 11.40 21.14
C ARG A 6 -40.37 10.22 21.83
N LYS A 7 -40.50 9.02 21.28
CA LYS A 7 -39.82 7.81 21.76
C LYS A 7 -39.06 7.16 20.61
N SER A 8 -37.82 6.74 20.84
CA SER A 8 -36.98 6.09 19.83
C SER A 8 -36.57 4.71 20.33
N PHE A 9 -36.89 3.67 19.57
CA PHE A 9 -36.58 2.28 19.87
C PHE A 9 -35.46 1.79 18.94
N LYS A 10 -34.43 1.15 19.48
CA LYS A 10 -33.39 0.48 18.70
C LYS A 10 -33.84 -0.97 18.48
N ILE A 11 -34.08 -1.36 17.23
CA ILE A 11 -34.53 -2.72 16.88
C ILE A 11 -33.30 -3.61 16.70
N MET A 12 -32.28 -3.10 16.00
CA MET A 12 -30.99 -3.76 15.78
C MET A 12 -29.89 -2.70 15.59
N PRO A 13 -28.59 -3.06 15.65
CA PRO A 13 -27.52 -2.14 15.30
C PRO A 13 -27.76 -1.52 13.91
N GLY A 14 -27.80 -0.19 13.84
CA GLY A 14 -28.08 0.54 12.61
C GLY A 14 -29.56 0.76 12.27
N VAL A 15 -30.54 0.15 12.96
CA VAL A 15 -31.97 0.40 12.69
C VAL A 15 -32.70 0.91 13.94
N LYS A 16 -33.30 2.09 13.81
CA LYS A 16 -34.06 2.77 14.87
C LYS A 16 -35.45 3.14 14.40
N LEU A 17 -36.46 2.87 15.20
CA LEU A 17 -37.84 3.31 14.96
C LEU A 17 -38.17 4.48 15.89
N ASN A 18 -38.57 5.60 15.31
CA ASN A 18 -38.92 6.82 16.00
C ASN A 18 -40.45 6.98 15.98
N VAL A 19 -41.07 7.06 17.15
CA VAL A 19 -42.49 7.32 17.32
C VAL A 19 -42.67 8.73 17.88
N SER A 20 -43.55 9.50 17.25
CA SER A 20 -43.88 10.87 17.67
C SER A 20 -45.35 11.15 17.40
N LYS A 21 -45.88 12.27 17.91
CA LYS A 21 -47.26 12.73 17.60
C LYS A 21 -47.55 12.81 16.09
N SER A 22 -46.53 13.07 15.27
CA SER A 22 -46.66 13.17 13.80
C SER A 22 -46.63 11.83 13.05
N GLY A 23 -46.41 10.71 13.74
CA GLY A 23 -46.31 9.37 13.17
C GLY A 23 -45.00 8.65 13.50
N PHE A 24 -44.83 7.48 12.88
CA PHE A 24 -43.64 6.65 12.96
C PHE A 24 -42.65 6.97 11.82
N SER A 25 -41.35 6.87 12.11
CA SER A 25 -40.30 6.93 11.10
C SER A 25 -39.17 5.96 11.43
N THR A 26 -38.62 5.31 10.41
CA THR A 26 -37.55 4.32 10.56
C THR A 26 -36.25 4.91 10.05
N THR A 27 -35.20 4.87 10.86
CA THR A 27 -33.84 5.27 10.48
C THR A 27 -33.00 4.02 10.30
N VAL A 28 -32.40 3.87 9.12
CA VAL A 28 -31.52 2.77 8.74
C VAL A 28 -30.15 3.34 8.43
N GLY A 29 -29.12 2.91 9.15
CA GLY A 29 -27.73 3.32 8.98
C GLY A 29 -27.03 3.78 10.26
N GLY A 30 -25.71 3.93 10.13
CA GLY A 30 -24.81 4.29 11.22
C GLY A 30 -24.59 5.79 11.36
N ARG A 31 -23.75 6.14 12.33
CA ARG A 31 -23.30 7.52 12.53
C ARG A 31 -22.41 7.89 11.34
N GLY A 32 -22.87 8.83 10.51
CA GLY A 32 -22.16 9.28 9.31
C GLY A 32 -22.86 8.98 7.98
N ALA A 33 -23.71 7.96 7.92
CA ALA A 33 -24.54 7.66 6.76
C ALA A 33 -25.82 6.93 7.22
N SER A 34 -26.95 7.63 7.20
CA SER A 34 -28.24 7.06 7.62
C SER A 34 -29.40 7.58 6.79
N VAL A 35 -30.33 6.70 6.46
CA VAL A 35 -31.56 7.01 5.73
C VAL A 35 -32.72 7.03 6.72
N ASN A 36 -33.48 8.11 6.75
CA ASN A 36 -34.70 8.24 7.57
C ASN A 36 -35.93 8.20 6.66
N ILE A 37 -36.75 7.17 6.85
CA ILE A 37 -37.97 6.90 6.10
C ILE A 37 -39.15 7.25 7.00
N GLY A 38 -39.98 8.20 6.59
CA GLY A 38 -41.18 8.55 7.34
C GLY A 38 -42.24 9.21 6.46
N LYS A 39 -43.31 9.71 7.09
CA LYS A 39 -44.48 10.29 6.42
C LYS A 39 -44.17 11.39 5.39
N LYS A 40 -43.06 12.12 5.54
CA LYS A 40 -42.66 13.22 4.63
C LYS A 40 -41.75 12.78 3.47
N GLY A 41 -41.46 11.48 3.38
CA GLY A 41 -40.54 10.87 2.41
C GLY A 41 -39.26 10.32 3.05
N ALA A 42 -38.42 9.71 2.22
CA ALA A 42 -37.11 9.21 2.62
C ALA A 42 -36.07 10.35 2.56
N TYR A 43 -35.19 10.41 3.56
CA TYR A 43 -34.12 11.39 3.64
C TYR A 43 -32.78 10.69 3.89
N LEU A 44 -31.80 10.92 3.02
CA LEU A 44 -30.42 10.52 3.24
C LEU A 44 -29.74 11.56 4.13
N ASN A 45 -29.06 11.13 5.18
CA ASN A 45 -28.23 11.97 6.04
C ASN A 45 -26.79 11.45 5.94
N ALA A 46 -25.90 12.24 5.37
CA ALA A 46 -24.47 11.96 5.30
C ALA A 46 -23.74 13.00 6.16
N SER A 47 -22.84 12.57 7.04
CA SER A 47 -22.07 13.48 7.89
C SER A 47 -20.69 12.91 8.15
N ILE A 48 -19.68 13.78 8.18
CA ILE A 48 -18.33 13.36 8.56
C ILE A 48 -18.23 13.48 10.10
N PRO A 49 -18.00 12.37 10.83
CA PRO A 49 -17.88 12.44 12.29
C PRO A 49 -16.71 13.34 12.69
N GLY A 50 -16.93 14.22 13.68
CA GLY A 50 -15.88 15.09 14.23
C GLY A 50 -15.65 16.42 13.51
N THR A 51 -16.23 16.65 12.33
CA THR A 51 -16.01 17.90 11.56
C THR A 51 -17.17 18.89 11.61
N GLY A 52 -18.34 18.49 12.13
CA GLY A 52 -19.56 19.30 12.11
C GLY A 52 -20.23 19.43 10.73
N ILE A 53 -19.64 18.82 9.68
CA ILE A 53 -20.17 18.86 8.32
C ILE A 53 -21.20 17.75 8.13
N SER A 54 -22.44 18.14 7.81
CA SER A 54 -23.54 17.22 7.51
C SER A 54 -24.36 17.70 6.32
N SER A 55 -24.83 16.77 5.50
CA SER A 55 -25.72 16.99 4.37
C SER A 55 -26.95 16.11 4.48
N ARG A 56 -28.12 16.67 4.17
CA ARG A 56 -29.40 15.96 4.18
C ARG A 56 -30.12 16.18 2.87
N SER A 57 -30.38 15.11 2.13
CA SER A 57 -31.12 15.16 0.87
C SER A 57 -32.38 14.30 0.93
N LYS A 58 -33.44 14.73 0.25
CA LYS A 58 -34.69 13.95 0.14
C LYS A 58 -34.54 12.98 -1.04
N ILE A 59 -34.79 11.70 -0.78
CA ILE A 59 -34.80 10.66 -1.80
C ILE A 59 -36.23 10.55 -2.34
N GLY A 60 -36.43 10.81 -3.63
CA GLY A 60 -37.69 10.53 -4.35
C GLY A 60 -38.72 11.67 -4.43
N GLY A 61 -38.32 12.90 -4.77
CA GLY A 61 -39.27 13.94 -5.17
C GLY A 61 -38.64 14.93 -6.15
N SER A 62 -39.31 15.20 -7.26
CA SER A 62 -38.96 16.31 -8.15
C SER A 62 -39.07 17.62 -7.36
N GLY A 63 -37.92 18.26 -7.14
CA GLY A 63 -37.82 19.48 -6.36
C GLY A 63 -38.46 20.66 -7.09
N SER A 64 -39.72 20.96 -6.79
CA SER A 64 -40.20 22.34 -6.90
C SER A 64 -39.39 23.17 -5.89
N GLY A 65 -38.55 24.04 -6.44
CA GLY A 65 -37.56 24.83 -5.73
C GLY A 65 -38.17 25.66 -4.61
N ARG A 66 -37.93 25.23 -3.37
CA ARG A 66 -38.09 26.08 -2.21
C ARG A 66 -36.74 26.76 -1.99
N ASN A 67 -36.67 28.02 -2.39
CA ASN A 67 -35.56 28.95 -2.18
C ASN A 67 -34.95 28.77 -0.78
N THR A 68 -33.79 28.12 -0.72
CA THR A 68 -32.81 28.30 0.35
C THR A 68 -31.64 29.05 -0.27
N ASN A 69 -31.73 30.37 -0.19
CA ASN A 69 -30.61 31.29 -0.42
C ASN A 69 -29.56 31.09 0.69
N TYR A 70 -28.82 29.99 0.70
CA TYR A 70 -27.53 29.89 1.36
C TYR A 70 -26.74 28.79 0.64
N SER A 71 -25.55 29.17 0.15
CA SER A 71 -24.54 28.35 -0.53
C SER A 71 -24.94 27.67 -1.85
N ASN A 72 -25.31 28.47 -2.85
CA ASN A 72 -24.69 28.38 -4.18
C ASN A 72 -23.90 29.68 -4.39
N ALA A 73 -22.73 29.74 -3.77
CA ALA A 73 -21.63 30.59 -4.24
C ALA A 73 -20.78 29.86 -5.29
N ALA A 74 -21.27 28.72 -5.81
CA ALA A 74 -21.02 28.39 -7.19
C ALA A 74 -21.96 29.29 -8.00
N THR A 75 -21.45 30.47 -8.35
CA THR A 75 -21.63 31.07 -9.68
C THR A 75 -22.82 30.48 -10.43
N SER A 76 -24.03 30.94 -10.10
CA SER A 76 -25.16 30.69 -11.00
C SER A 76 -24.74 31.31 -12.32
N ILE A 77 -24.48 30.47 -13.32
CA ILE A 77 -24.30 30.88 -14.71
C ILE A 77 -25.37 31.95 -14.96
N PRO A 78 -25.01 33.20 -15.30
CA PRO A 78 -25.99 34.20 -15.63
C PRO A 78 -26.85 33.54 -16.70
N GLN A 79 -28.15 33.39 -16.44
CA GLN A 79 -29.03 32.78 -17.43
C GLN A 79 -28.75 33.49 -18.75
N ASP A 80 -28.36 32.71 -19.78
CA ASP A 80 -28.15 33.19 -21.14
C ASP A 80 -29.21 34.25 -21.42
N PRO A 81 -28.87 35.50 -21.78
CA PRO A 81 -29.80 36.62 -21.79
C PRO A 81 -31.08 36.24 -22.54
N GLN A 82 -32.07 35.77 -21.78
CA GLN A 82 -33.29 35.21 -22.30
C GLN A 82 -33.88 36.27 -23.23
N PRO A 83 -34.17 35.94 -24.50
CA PRO A 83 -34.70 36.93 -25.43
C PRO A 83 -35.97 37.46 -24.79
N ALA A 84 -35.89 38.73 -24.38
CA ALA A 84 -36.90 39.36 -23.54
C ALA A 84 -38.30 39.03 -24.08
N ASN A 85 -39.17 38.50 -23.21
CA ASN A 85 -40.48 37.93 -23.55
C ASN A 85 -41.20 38.77 -24.61
N LYS A 86 -41.28 38.27 -25.86
CA LYS A 86 -41.69 39.04 -27.05
C LYS A 86 -43.05 39.75 -26.88
N GLY A 87 -43.91 39.24 -26.00
CA GLY A 87 -45.28 39.72 -25.79
C GLY A 87 -45.45 41.12 -25.16
N TRP A 88 -44.55 41.58 -24.28
CA TRP A 88 -44.67 42.95 -23.72
C TRP A 88 -44.08 44.01 -24.67
N TYR A 89 -43.21 43.58 -25.61
CA TYR A 89 -42.49 44.46 -26.54
C TYR A 89 -43.25 44.73 -27.83
N SER A 90 -44.08 43.78 -28.28
CA SER A 90 -45.08 44.05 -29.32
C SER A 90 -46.01 45.17 -28.86
N PHE A 91 -46.36 45.24 -27.57
CA PHE A 91 -47.28 46.25 -27.06
C PHE A 91 -46.73 47.68 -27.19
N GLY A 92 -45.49 47.94 -26.73
CA GLY A 92 -44.91 49.29 -26.79
C GLY A 92 -44.61 49.77 -28.21
N VAL A 93 -44.05 48.90 -29.06
CA VAL A 93 -43.77 49.22 -30.47
C VAL A 93 -45.07 49.36 -31.26
N ALA A 94 -46.06 48.47 -31.03
CA ALA A 94 -47.37 48.59 -31.66
C ALA A 94 -48.13 49.84 -31.22
N LEU A 95 -48.00 50.23 -29.94
CA LEU A 95 -48.60 51.45 -29.41
C LEU A 95 -48.01 52.70 -30.09
N PHE A 96 -46.69 52.80 -30.16
CA PHE A 96 -46.04 53.94 -30.83
C PHE A 96 -46.30 53.94 -32.34
N SER A 97 -46.26 52.78 -33.01
CA SER A 97 -46.59 52.69 -34.43
C SER A 97 -48.05 53.04 -34.71
N PHE A 98 -48.96 52.65 -33.80
CA PHE A 98 -50.38 53.03 -33.86
C PHE A 98 -50.55 54.55 -33.76
N PHE A 99 -49.90 55.21 -32.81
CA PHE A 99 -49.93 56.68 -32.71
C PHE A 99 -49.32 57.37 -33.93
N THR A 100 -48.25 56.84 -34.52
CA THR A 100 -47.71 57.39 -35.78
C THR A 100 -48.67 57.23 -36.96
N LEU A 101 -49.36 56.09 -37.08
CA LEU A 101 -50.33 55.86 -38.14
C LEU A 101 -51.58 56.71 -37.98
N VAL A 102 -52.08 56.86 -36.74
CA VAL A 102 -53.21 57.76 -36.43
C VAL A 102 -52.85 59.21 -36.76
N SER A 103 -51.67 59.68 -36.36
CA SER A 103 -51.21 61.04 -36.66
C SER A 103 -51.04 61.27 -38.17
N LEU A 104 -50.55 60.27 -38.91
CA LEU A 104 -50.40 60.33 -40.37
C LEU A 104 -51.75 60.31 -41.10
N ALA A 105 -52.70 59.47 -40.66
CA ALA A 105 -54.05 59.40 -41.22
C ALA A 105 -54.84 60.70 -40.98
N SER A 106 -54.73 61.27 -39.77
CA SER A 106 -55.29 62.60 -39.45
C SER A 106 -54.68 63.70 -40.31
N PHE A 107 -53.37 63.62 -40.60
CA PHE A 107 -52.70 64.55 -41.52
C PHE A 107 -53.20 64.40 -42.97
N ILE A 108 -53.34 63.18 -43.48
CA ILE A 108 -53.85 62.93 -44.85
C ILE A 108 -55.27 63.46 -45.03
N ASN A 109 -56.16 63.26 -44.04
CA ASN A 109 -57.51 63.83 -44.07
C ASN A 109 -57.54 65.37 -43.97
N SER A 110 -56.48 66.01 -43.48
CA SER A 110 -56.32 67.46 -43.45
C SER A 110 -55.85 68.04 -44.80
N ILE A 111 -55.43 67.23 -45.78
CA ILE A 111 -54.87 67.74 -47.05
C ILE A 111 -55.92 68.49 -47.91
N SER A 112 -57.23 68.29 -47.69
CA SER A 112 -58.29 69.07 -48.35
C SER A 112 -58.59 70.44 -47.69
N ALA A 113 -58.02 70.75 -46.54
CA ALA A 113 -58.21 72.03 -45.86
C ALA A 113 -56.88 72.50 -45.27
N LYS A 114 -56.26 73.53 -45.88
CA LYS A 114 -55.03 74.25 -45.46
C LYS A 114 -54.08 73.48 -44.53
N THR A 115 -52.95 73.06 -45.09
CA THR A 115 -51.89 72.25 -44.47
C THR A 115 -51.44 72.75 -43.09
N ASP A 116 -51.87 72.09 -42.01
CA ASP A 116 -51.34 72.30 -40.66
C ASP A 116 -50.07 71.47 -40.43
N TRP A 117 -48.91 72.12 -40.50
CA TRP A 117 -47.58 71.52 -40.36
C TRP A 117 -47.28 70.94 -38.97
N SER A 118 -48.07 71.29 -37.96
CA SER A 118 -47.98 70.77 -36.58
C SER A 118 -48.21 69.26 -36.50
N LEU A 119 -49.03 68.70 -37.40
CA LEU A 119 -49.37 67.27 -37.45
C LEU A 119 -48.23 66.41 -38.01
N LEU A 120 -47.44 66.94 -38.95
CA LEU A 120 -46.21 66.29 -39.43
C LEU A 120 -45.12 66.29 -38.35
N GLY A 121 -44.98 67.39 -37.60
CA GLY A 121 -44.03 67.49 -36.50
C GLY A 121 -44.21 66.41 -35.43
N GLY A 122 -45.46 66.06 -35.11
CA GLY A 122 -45.78 64.97 -34.18
C GLY A 122 -45.31 63.60 -34.66
N ALA A 123 -45.43 63.30 -35.96
CA ALA A 123 -44.97 62.03 -36.54
C ALA A 123 -43.44 61.91 -36.52
N PHE A 124 -42.72 62.98 -36.86
CA PHE A 124 -41.25 63.01 -36.77
C PHE A 124 -40.75 62.89 -35.32
N PHE A 125 -41.45 63.51 -34.37
CA PHE A 125 -41.12 63.40 -32.95
C PHE A 125 -41.21 61.95 -32.46
N TRP A 126 -42.31 61.25 -32.76
CA TRP A 126 -42.46 59.85 -32.36
C TRP A 126 -41.50 58.89 -33.10
N ALA A 127 -41.17 59.16 -34.37
CA ALA A 127 -40.16 58.42 -35.09
C ALA A 127 -38.75 58.59 -34.47
N ALA A 128 -38.40 59.82 -34.06
CA ALA A 128 -37.13 60.08 -33.37
C ALA A 128 -37.07 59.38 -32.01
N VAL A 129 -38.16 59.39 -31.23
CA VAL A 129 -38.24 58.70 -29.93
C VAL A 129 -38.05 57.19 -30.07
N THR A 130 -38.67 56.57 -31.07
CA THR A 130 -38.51 55.12 -31.31
C THR A 130 -37.10 54.75 -31.77
N ALA A 131 -36.48 55.57 -32.61
CA ALA A 131 -35.10 55.38 -33.06
C ALA A 131 -34.09 55.50 -31.89
N ILE A 132 -34.24 56.52 -31.04
CA ILE A 132 -33.40 56.71 -29.84
C ILE A 132 -33.59 55.54 -28.86
N TRP A 133 -34.84 55.13 -28.62
CA TRP A 133 -35.13 53.99 -27.75
C TRP A 133 -34.52 52.68 -28.28
N TRP A 134 -34.57 52.45 -29.59
CA TRP A 134 -33.94 51.29 -30.24
C TRP A 134 -32.41 51.32 -30.13
N ALA A 135 -31.77 52.47 -30.36
CA ALA A 135 -30.33 52.63 -30.22
C ALA A 135 -29.85 52.40 -28.77
N VAL A 136 -30.52 53.00 -27.78
CA VAL A 136 -30.23 52.81 -26.35
C VAL A 136 -30.40 51.33 -25.94
N ARG A 137 -31.41 50.65 -26.48
CA ARG A 137 -31.63 49.21 -26.24
C ARG A 137 -30.53 48.36 -26.86
N GLY A 138 -30.11 48.66 -28.09
CA GLY A 138 -29.01 47.97 -28.77
C GLY A 138 -27.71 48.07 -27.96
N ALA A 139 -27.38 49.27 -27.48
CA ALA A 139 -26.23 49.50 -26.61
C ALA A 139 -26.31 48.72 -25.29
N ARG A 140 -27.49 48.73 -24.62
CA ARG A 140 -27.70 47.97 -23.38
C ARG A 140 -27.60 46.45 -23.57
N ARG A 141 -28.00 45.91 -24.73
CA ARG A 141 -27.85 44.48 -25.05
C ARG A 141 -26.39 44.07 -25.23
N LYS A 142 -25.64 44.83 -26.02
CA LYS A 142 -24.19 44.62 -26.21
C LYS A 142 -23.44 44.70 -24.88
N ALA A 143 -23.77 45.67 -24.04
CA ALA A 143 -23.17 45.80 -22.70
C ALA A 143 -23.51 44.62 -21.76
N LYS A 144 -24.72 44.05 -21.85
CA LYS A 144 -25.08 42.84 -21.08
C LYS A 144 -24.37 41.59 -21.59
N GLN A 145 -24.26 41.42 -22.90
CA GLN A 145 -23.52 40.32 -23.52
C GLN A 145 -22.02 40.36 -23.17
N ALA A 146 -21.39 41.54 -23.28
CA ALA A 146 -19.99 41.71 -22.88
C ALA A 146 -19.75 41.37 -21.40
N LYS A 147 -20.68 41.72 -20.50
CA LYS A 147 -20.60 41.33 -19.08
C LYS A 147 -20.74 39.81 -18.88
N TYR A 148 -21.60 39.16 -19.66
CA TYR A 148 -21.78 37.71 -19.62
C TYR A 148 -20.54 36.97 -20.13
N GLU A 149 -19.99 37.40 -21.26
CA GLU A 149 -18.77 36.83 -21.83
C GLU A 149 -17.57 37.01 -20.89
N ALA A 150 -17.40 38.21 -20.32
CA ALA A 150 -16.35 38.46 -19.33
C ALA A 150 -16.48 37.57 -18.08
N PHE A 151 -17.72 37.28 -17.65
CA PHE A 151 -17.99 36.40 -16.53
C PHE A 151 -17.66 34.94 -16.84
N ILE A 152 -18.06 34.44 -18.02
CA ILE A 152 -17.71 33.09 -18.48
C ILE A 152 -16.20 32.94 -18.55
N LYS A 153 -15.51 33.92 -19.16
CA LYS A 153 -14.05 33.88 -19.28
C LYS A 153 -13.39 33.80 -17.90
N LYS A 154 -13.81 34.64 -16.95
CA LYS A 154 -13.29 34.60 -15.58
C LYS A 154 -13.50 33.23 -14.92
N GLN A 155 -14.66 32.61 -15.10
CA GLN A 155 -14.93 31.28 -14.57
C GLN A 155 -14.10 30.18 -15.24
N ALA A 156 -13.84 30.30 -16.54
CA ALA A 156 -12.95 29.40 -17.27
C ALA A 156 -11.50 29.52 -16.75
N ASP A 157 -10.99 30.75 -16.63
CA ASP A 157 -9.65 31.01 -16.09
C ASP A 157 -9.49 30.47 -14.65
N GLU A 158 -10.51 30.66 -13.80
CA GLU A 158 -10.55 30.10 -12.43
C GLU A 158 -10.56 28.57 -12.44
N ALA A 159 -11.29 27.94 -13.35
CA ALA A 159 -11.36 26.49 -13.48
C ALA A 159 -10.03 25.90 -13.98
N GLU A 160 -9.37 26.52 -14.95
CA GLU A 160 -8.05 26.13 -15.44
C GLU A 160 -6.99 26.26 -14.34
N ALA A 161 -7.01 27.35 -13.57
CA ALA A 161 -6.11 27.53 -12.43
C ALA A 161 -6.30 26.44 -11.36
N LEU A 162 -7.55 26.07 -11.06
CA LEU A 162 -7.85 24.98 -10.12
C LEU A 162 -7.40 23.61 -10.67
N GLN A 163 -7.58 23.35 -11.97
CA GLN A 163 -7.09 22.14 -12.61
C GLN A 163 -5.57 22.04 -12.51
N MET A 164 -4.83 23.13 -12.78
CA MET A 164 -3.37 23.15 -12.64
C MET A 164 -2.92 22.84 -11.21
N LEU A 165 -3.58 23.39 -10.18
CA LEU A 165 -3.27 23.10 -8.77
C LEU A 165 -3.53 21.64 -8.40
N ILE A 166 -4.64 21.07 -8.89
CA ILE A 166 -4.96 19.65 -8.67
C ILE A 166 -3.89 18.77 -9.31
N GLU A 167 -3.51 19.06 -10.56
CA GLU A 167 -2.46 18.32 -11.26
C GLU A 167 -1.10 18.44 -10.58
N GLN A 168 -0.72 19.63 -10.10
CA GLN A 168 0.49 19.81 -9.30
C GLN A 168 0.45 18.96 -8.03
N GLY A 169 -0.67 18.96 -7.31
CA GLY A 169 -0.82 18.13 -6.12
C GLY A 169 -0.82 16.62 -6.40
N ILE A 170 -1.27 16.19 -7.58
CA ILE A 170 -1.14 14.78 -8.04
C ILE A 170 0.32 14.47 -8.35
N ARG A 171 1.00 15.30 -9.15
CA ARG A 171 2.41 15.14 -9.50
C ARG A 171 3.30 15.03 -8.26
N GLU A 172 3.13 15.91 -7.28
CA GLU A 172 3.89 15.85 -6.03
C GLU A 172 3.68 14.55 -5.26
N LYS A 173 2.46 14.00 -5.26
CA LYS A 173 2.16 12.72 -4.60
C LYS A 173 2.77 11.55 -5.35
N GLU A 174 2.71 11.58 -6.68
CA GLU A 174 3.33 10.58 -7.55
C GLU A 174 4.85 10.57 -7.38
N GLU A 175 5.50 11.73 -7.34
CA GLU A 175 6.94 11.84 -7.06
C GLU A 175 7.31 11.28 -5.68
N LYS A 176 6.53 11.60 -4.64
CA LYS A 176 6.76 11.04 -3.30
C LYS A 176 6.60 9.53 -3.28
N LEU A 177 5.60 9.01 -3.99
CA LEU A 177 5.38 7.57 -4.10
C LEU A 177 6.52 6.88 -4.86
N GLU A 178 7.01 7.47 -5.94
CA GLU A 178 8.15 6.94 -6.69
C GLU A 178 9.43 6.95 -5.87
N ARG A 179 9.69 8.01 -5.09
CA ARG A 179 10.83 8.04 -4.14
C ARG A 179 10.74 6.90 -3.12
N GLN A 180 9.57 6.65 -2.55
CA GLN A 180 9.36 5.53 -1.63
C GLN A 180 9.56 4.17 -2.30
N ARG A 181 9.13 4.01 -3.55
CA ARG A 181 9.36 2.77 -4.31
C ARG A 181 10.84 2.54 -4.58
N ILE A 182 11.59 3.58 -4.94
CA ILE A 182 13.04 3.49 -5.16
C ILE A 182 13.74 3.13 -3.85
N GLU A 183 13.42 3.82 -2.75
CA GLU A 183 13.99 3.54 -1.42
C GLU A 183 13.69 2.10 -0.98
N LEU A 184 12.47 1.61 -1.19
CA LEU A 184 12.10 0.22 -0.91
C LEU A 184 12.94 -0.76 -1.73
N ARG A 185 13.10 -0.52 -3.04
CA ARG A 185 13.94 -1.38 -3.91
C ARG A 185 15.39 -1.38 -3.47
N GLU A 186 15.94 -0.22 -3.11
CA GLU A 186 17.31 -0.11 -2.60
C GLU A 186 17.47 -0.84 -1.26
N ALA A 187 16.50 -0.74 -0.36
CA ALA A 187 16.50 -1.46 0.91
C ALA A 187 16.40 -2.98 0.70
N GLU A 188 15.55 -3.44 -0.21
CA GLU A 188 15.45 -4.84 -0.61
C GLU A 188 16.76 -5.35 -1.23
N ALA A 189 17.38 -4.58 -2.11
CA ALA A 189 18.67 -4.92 -2.71
C ALA A 189 19.77 -5.03 -1.64
N LYS A 190 19.87 -4.06 -0.72
CA LYS A 190 20.82 -4.12 0.41
C LYS A 190 20.58 -5.34 1.30
N LYS A 191 19.31 -5.69 1.57
CA LYS A 191 18.97 -6.90 2.33
C LYS A 191 19.39 -8.17 1.59
N GLN A 192 19.22 -8.22 0.28
CA GLN A 192 19.67 -9.35 -0.54
C GLN A 192 21.21 -9.46 -0.59
N GLU A 193 21.92 -8.34 -0.72
CA GLU A 193 23.38 -8.29 -0.67
C GLU A 193 23.93 -8.77 0.67
N LEU A 194 23.37 -8.25 1.77
CA LEU A 194 23.72 -8.69 3.12
C LEU A 194 23.51 -10.19 3.26
N ARG A 195 22.35 -10.70 2.84
CA ARG A 195 22.04 -12.12 2.92
C ARG A 195 22.99 -12.98 2.10
N ARG A 196 23.37 -12.55 0.89
CA ARG A 196 24.38 -13.24 0.08
C ARG A 196 25.73 -13.28 0.79
N SER A 197 26.12 -12.18 1.43
CA SER A 197 27.37 -12.12 2.19
C SER A 197 27.36 -13.06 3.40
N GLU A 198 26.24 -13.16 4.12
CA GLU A 198 26.05 -14.08 5.25
C GLU A 198 26.13 -15.55 4.79
N ILE A 199 25.43 -15.91 3.70
CA ILE A 199 25.51 -17.25 3.10
C ILE A 199 26.95 -17.61 2.76
N GLN A 200 27.66 -16.68 2.12
CA GLN A 200 29.06 -16.89 1.74
C GLN A 200 29.96 -17.11 2.95
N GLN A 201 29.76 -16.37 4.04
CA GLN A 201 30.51 -16.56 5.28
C GLN A 201 30.22 -17.93 5.92
N VAL A 202 28.94 -18.32 6.02
CA VAL A 202 28.54 -19.60 6.61
C VAL A 202 29.05 -20.80 5.80
N LEU A 203 29.04 -20.69 4.46
CA LEU A 203 29.50 -21.76 3.58
C LEU A 203 31.02 -21.76 3.35
N ALA A 204 31.77 -20.74 3.78
CA ALA A 204 33.21 -20.68 3.56
C ALA A 204 33.95 -21.94 4.08
N PRO A 205 33.70 -22.46 5.29
CA PRO A 205 34.33 -23.70 5.76
C PRO A 205 33.89 -24.94 4.96
N ALA A 206 32.66 -24.95 4.44
CA ALA A 206 32.21 -26.04 3.58
C ALA A 206 32.98 -26.06 2.25
N TYR A 207 33.23 -24.90 1.64
CA TYR A 207 34.05 -24.80 0.44
C TYR A 207 35.49 -25.23 0.69
N THR A 208 36.10 -24.88 1.82
CA THR A 208 37.47 -25.33 2.15
C THR A 208 37.52 -26.84 2.30
N LEU A 209 36.57 -27.46 3.01
CA LEU A 209 36.47 -28.92 3.12
C LEU A 209 36.34 -29.61 1.75
N TYR A 210 35.57 -29.02 0.83
CA TYR A 210 35.41 -29.56 -0.52
C TYR A 210 36.70 -29.48 -1.33
N VAL A 211 37.40 -28.33 -1.30
CA VAL A 211 38.68 -28.14 -1.99
C VAL A 211 39.75 -29.09 -1.44
N GLU A 212 39.73 -29.36 -0.14
CA GLU A 212 40.62 -30.31 0.51
C GLU A 212 40.23 -31.78 0.29
N GLY A 213 39.10 -32.05 -0.39
CA GLY A 213 38.62 -33.40 -0.69
C GLY A 213 38.01 -34.13 0.52
N LEU A 214 37.67 -33.43 1.59
CA LEU A 214 37.10 -34.00 2.82
C LEU A 214 35.59 -34.21 2.75
N ILE A 215 34.90 -33.51 1.84
CA ILE A 215 33.46 -33.70 1.57
C ILE A 215 33.20 -33.87 0.08
N SER A 216 32.09 -34.53 -0.27
CA SER A 216 31.67 -34.71 -1.66
C SER A 216 31.02 -33.44 -2.22
N LYS A 217 31.01 -33.33 -3.56
CA LYS A 217 30.29 -32.25 -4.27
C LYS A 217 28.79 -32.25 -3.96
N GLU A 218 28.19 -33.42 -3.79
CA GLU A 218 26.77 -33.58 -3.48
C GLU A 218 26.43 -33.05 -2.09
N GLN A 219 27.30 -33.28 -1.11
CA GLN A 219 27.15 -32.76 0.24
C GLN A 219 27.24 -31.23 0.26
N LEU A 220 28.20 -30.64 -0.47
CA LEU A 220 28.29 -29.19 -0.62
C LEU A 220 27.02 -28.60 -1.27
N ALA A 221 26.50 -29.24 -2.33
CA ALA A 221 25.27 -28.80 -2.99
C ALA A 221 24.05 -28.87 -2.05
N THR A 222 24.01 -29.86 -1.16
CA THR A 222 22.96 -29.99 -0.14
C THR A 222 22.98 -28.84 0.84
N TRP A 223 24.16 -28.43 1.31
CA TRP A 223 24.30 -27.28 2.21
C TRP A 223 24.03 -25.95 1.53
N GLN A 224 24.43 -25.77 0.26
CA GLN A 224 24.05 -24.61 -0.54
C GLN A 224 22.53 -24.47 -0.63
N LYS A 225 21.84 -25.56 -1.00
CA LYS A 225 20.37 -25.56 -1.11
C LYS A 225 19.68 -25.23 0.22
N ARG A 226 20.25 -25.70 1.35
CA ARG A 226 19.73 -25.37 2.69
C ARG A 226 20.01 -23.92 3.09
N ALA A 227 21.14 -23.34 2.68
CA ALA A 227 21.46 -21.94 2.93
C ALA A 227 20.54 -20.97 2.18
N ASP A 228 20.08 -21.38 0.99
CA ASP A 228 19.13 -20.60 0.18
C ASP A 228 17.70 -20.65 0.73
N ASP A 229 17.33 -21.70 1.47
CA ASP A 229 16.00 -21.85 2.08
C ASP A 229 15.83 -20.89 3.27
N GLU A 230 14.92 -19.91 3.17
CA GLU A 230 14.68 -18.92 4.25
C GLU A 230 14.20 -19.58 5.55
N LYS A 231 13.69 -20.81 5.48
CA LYS A 231 13.09 -21.51 6.61
C LYS A 231 14.12 -22.06 7.60
N TYR A 232 15.34 -22.35 7.14
CA TYR A 232 16.40 -22.85 8.00
C TYR A 232 17.30 -21.70 8.45
N GLY A 233 17.34 -21.46 9.76
CA GLY A 233 18.17 -20.39 10.32
C GLY A 233 19.65 -20.66 10.06
N PHE A 234 20.38 -19.65 9.57
CA PHE A 234 21.81 -19.69 9.29
C PHE A 234 22.65 -20.32 10.41
N ILE A 235 22.26 -20.05 11.66
CA ILE A 235 22.91 -20.57 12.87
C ILE A 235 22.98 -22.09 12.88
N VAL A 236 21.92 -22.78 12.46
CA VAL A 236 21.87 -24.26 12.49
C VAL A 236 22.83 -24.84 11.48
N LEU A 237 22.82 -24.29 10.25
CA LEU A 237 23.72 -24.73 9.20
C LEU A 237 25.18 -24.45 9.56
N GLU A 238 25.47 -23.27 10.11
CA GLU A 238 26.81 -22.89 10.57
C GLU A 238 27.32 -23.86 11.64
N LEU A 239 26.50 -24.20 12.63
CA LEU A 239 26.86 -25.17 13.67
C LEU A 239 27.14 -26.56 13.09
N GLU A 240 26.34 -27.01 12.13
CA GLU A 240 26.49 -28.31 11.45
C GLU A 240 27.80 -28.35 10.65
N VAL A 241 28.05 -27.33 9.82
CA VAL A 241 29.27 -27.18 9.02
C VAL A 241 30.51 -27.12 9.92
N ASN A 242 30.50 -26.27 10.95
CA ASN A 242 31.63 -26.11 11.86
C ASN A 242 31.87 -27.34 12.74
N ARG A 243 30.83 -28.09 13.09
CA ARG A 243 30.98 -29.37 13.78
C ARG A 243 31.67 -30.38 12.88
N LEU A 244 31.16 -30.59 11.67
CA LEU A 244 31.72 -31.57 10.73
C LEU A 244 33.13 -31.18 10.28
N ALA A 245 33.41 -29.89 10.09
CA ALA A 245 34.76 -29.42 9.82
C ALA A 245 35.74 -29.85 10.92
N ARG A 246 35.39 -29.62 12.19
CA ARG A 246 36.23 -30.04 13.32
C ARG A 246 36.45 -31.55 13.35
N GLU A 247 35.40 -32.33 13.12
CA GLU A 247 35.47 -33.79 13.11
C GLU A 247 36.40 -34.30 11.98
N LEU A 248 36.23 -33.78 10.75
CA LEU A 248 37.03 -34.17 9.58
C LEU A 248 38.50 -33.72 9.70
N TYR A 249 38.76 -32.50 10.18
CA TYR A 249 40.13 -32.03 10.40
C TYR A 249 40.84 -32.82 11.51
N ALA A 250 40.12 -33.17 12.59
CA ALA A 250 40.68 -34.02 13.64
C ALA A 250 40.99 -35.42 13.12
N GLU A 251 40.13 -35.99 12.27
CA GLU A 251 40.37 -37.28 11.64
C GLU A 251 41.58 -37.23 10.70
N LYS A 252 41.67 -36.21 9.83
CA LYS A 252 42.82 -35.99 8.94
C LYS A 252 44.12 -35.89 9.72
N ALA A 253 44.17 -35.05 10.76
CA ALA A 253 45.33 -34.90 11.62
C ALA A 253 45.70 -36.22 12.33
N ARG A 254 44.71 -37.01 12.75
CA ARG A 254 44.93 -38.34 13.33
C ARG A 254 45.56 -39.29 12.31
N VAL A 255 45.01 -39.36 11.11
CA VAL A 255 45.52 -40.21 10.03
C VAL A 255 46.96 -39.84 9.69
N ASP A 256 47.25 -38.54 9.57
CA ASP A 256 48.60 -38.04 9.27
C ASP A 256 49.59 -38.36 10.41
N MET A 257 49.16 -38.23 11.68
CA MET A 257 49.97 -38.62 12.83
C MET A 257 50.27 -40.14 12.86
N ILE A 258 49.30 -40.99 12.48
CA ILE A 258 49.52 -42.44 12.43
C ILE A 258 50.51 -42.78 11.31
N LYS A 259 50.32 -42.20 10.11
CA LYS A 259 51.20 -42.43 8.95
C LYS A 259 52.64 -41.95 9.18
N THR A 260 52.84 -40.91 9.98
CA THR A 260 54.20 -40.40 10.29
C THR A 260 54.93 -41.23 11.34
N LYS A 261 54.19 -41.94 12.22
CA LYS A 261 54.77 -42.65 13.37
C LYS A 261 54.97 -44.14 13.16
N TYR A 262 54.22 -44.76 12.25
CA TYR A 262 54.20 -46.20 12.00
C TYR A 262 54.51 -46.51 10.53
N ASP A 263 54.99 -47.72 10.26
CA ASP A 263 55.13 -48.24 8.89
C ASP A 263 53.77 -48.37 8.20
N GLU A 264 53.76 -48.38 6.86
CA GLU A 264 52.55 -48.30 6.04
C GLU A 264 51.55 -49.43 6.32
N ALA A 265 52.03 -50.66 6.52
CA ALA A 265 51.18 -51.81 6.83
C ALA A 265 50.48 -51.65 8.18
N THR A 266 51.24 -51.28 9.22
CA THR A 266 50.71 -51.05 10.58
C THR A 266 49.79 -49.83 10.64
N ALA A 267 50.13 -48.76 9.93
CA ALA A 267 49.32 -47.54 9.84
C ALA A 267 47.96 -47.82 9.19
N CYS A 268 47.92 -48.59 8.09
CA CYS A 268 46.68 -48.98 7.43
C CYS A 268 45.75 -49.79 8.35
N GLN A 269 46.29 -50.73 9.12
CA GLN A 269 45.51 -51.49 10.10
C GLN A 269 44.96 -50.60 11.23
N LEU A 270 45.80 -49.70 11.78
CA LEU A 270 45.40 -48.76 12.83
C LEU A 270 44.27 -47.82 12.37
N ILE A 271 44.35 -47.33 11.13
CA ILE A 271 43.34 -46.47 10.53
C ILE A 271 42.05 -47.25 10.27
N ALA A 272 42.14 -48.44 9.69
CA ALA A 272 41.00 -49.31 9.37
C ALA A 272 40.20 -49.71 10.62
N HIS A 273 40.88 -49.94 11.75
CA HIS A 273 40.25 -50.28 13.02
C HIS A 273 39.87 -49.06 13.89
N GLN A 274 40.00 -47.84 13.38
CA GLN A 274 39.68 -46.59 14.09
C GLN A 274 40.31 -46.44 15.49
N ILE A 275 41.48 -47.03 15.77
CA ILE A 275 42.05 -46.94 17.11
C ILE A 275 42.56 -45.53 17.40
N ILE A 276 42.22 -45.02 18.58
CA ILE A 276 42.70 -43.74 19.08
C ILE A 276 43.60 -44.02 20.29
N ILE A 277 44.87 -43.58 20.25
CA ILE A 277 45.68 -43.46 21.46
C ILE A 277 44.96 -42.42 22.34
N GLY A 278 44.43 -42.84 23.48
CA GLY A 278 43.43 -42.06 24.23
C GLY A 278 42.10 -42.79 24.47
N MET A 279 41.85 -43.92 23.78
CA MET A 279 40.67 -44.75 24.04
C MET A 279 40.65 -45.26 25.49
N SER A 280 39.47 -45.33 26.08
CA SER A 280 39.29 -45.97 27.37
C SER A 280 39.47 -47.48 27.24
N HIS A 281 39.78 -48.14 28.36
CA HIS A 281 39.79 -49.61 28.45
C HIS A 281 38.54 -50.24 27.82
N GLU A 282 37.35 -49.70 28.13
CA GLU A 282 36.07 -50.20 27.61
C GLU A 282 35.95 -50.06 26.10
N GLN A 283 36.37 -48.93 25.53
CA GLN A 283 36.33 -48.70 24.07
C GLN A 283 37.22 -49.68 23.29
N VAL A 284 38.35 -50.09 23.88
CA VAL A 284 39.23 -51.11 23.27
C VAL A 284 38.56 -52.48 23.29
N ILE A 285 37.90 -52.85 24.39
CA ILE A 285 37.19 -54.12 24.50
C ILE A 285 35.99 -54.15 23.54
N ASP A 286 35.26 -53.05 23.39
CA ASP A 286 34.12 -52.97 22.48
C ASP A 286 34.56 -53.13 21.01
N ALA A 287 35.72 -52.56 20.65
CA ALA A 287 36.25 -52.64 19.29
C ALA A 287 36.95 -53.99 18.96
N PHE A 288 37.65 -54.61 19.92
CA PHE A 288 38.49 -55.80 19.68
C PHE A 288 37.96 -57.09 20.32
N GLY A 289 36.86 -57.00 21.07
CA GLY A 289 36.33 -58.11 21.87
C GLY A 289 37.16 -58.35 23.14
N LYS A 290 36.99 -59.53 23.74
CA LYS A 290 37.72 -59.88 24.98
C LYS A 290 39.20 -60.16 24.68
N PRO A 291 40.15 -59.58 25.43
CA PRO A 291 41.56 -59.85 25.27
C PRO A 291 41.90 -61.29 25.66
N THR A 292 42.89 -61.86 24.98
CA THR A 292 43.42 -63.20 25.27
C THR A 292 44.12 -63.23 26.62
N LYS A 293 44.81 -62.14 26.99
CA LYS A 293 45.49 -62.00 28.28
C LYS A 293 45.51 -60.53 28.73
N VAL A 294 45.30 -60.30 30.02
CA VAL A 294 45.45 -58.99 30.65
C VAL A 294 46.62 -59.07 31.63
N GLU A 295 47.62 -58.21 31.44
CA GLU A 295 48.79 -58.12 32.32
C GLU A 295 48.80 -56.77 33.04
N LYS A 296 48.85 -56.80 34.37
CA LYS A 296 48.95 -55.59 35.21
C LYS A 296 50.35 -55.53 35.82
N VAL A 297 51.03 -54.42 35.60
CA VAL A 297 52.38 -54.17 36.13
C VAL A 297 52.37 -52.82 36.84
N SER A 298 52.76 -52.81 38.12
CA SER A 298 52.97 -51.57 38.87
C SER A 298 54.42 -51.14 38.71
N VAL A 299 54.66 -49.97 38.11
CA VAL A 299 56.00 -49.39 37.95
C VAL A 299 55.99 -47.99 38.55
N ASN A 300 56.86 -47.73 39.54
CA ASN A 300 56.96 -46.44 40.23
C ASN A 300 55.62 -45.90 40.79
N GLY A 301 54.80 -46.78 41.39
CA GLY A 301 53.51 -46.41 41.99
C GLY A 301 52.40 -46.09 40.98
N LYS A 302 52.65 -46.31 39.69
CA LYS A 302 51.65 -46.16 38.62
C LYS A 302 51.30 -47.53 38.04
N GLU A 303 50.01 -47.86 38.05
CA GLU A 303 49.51 -49.10 37.45
C GLU A 303 49.44 -48.97 35.93
N ARG A 304 50.13 -49.87 35.24
CA ARG A 304 50.06 -50.04 33.80
C ARG A 304 49.43 -51.38 33.48
N GLU A 305 48.31 -51.33 32.79
CA GLU A 305 47.60 -52.50 32.27
C GLU A 305 48.01 -52.73 30.82
N THR A 306 48.12 -53.99 30.40
CA THR A 306 48.39 -54.35 29.01
C THR A 306 47.37 -55.39 28.57
N LEU A 307 46.52 -55.02 27.62
CA LEU A 307 45.60 -55.95 26.96
C LEU A 307 46.35 -56.62 25.81
N VAL A 308 46.38 -57.95 25.78
CA VAL A 308 47.04 -58.74 24.75
C VAL A 308 46.00 -59.55 24.00
N TYR A 309 45.98 -59.42 22.68
CA TYR A 309 45.15 -60.18 21.75
C TYR A 309 46.07 -61.11 20.95
N GLY A 310 45.98 -62.41 21.22
CA GLY A 310 46.93 -63.42 20.77
C GLY A 310 48.15 -63.50 21.68
N SER A 311 49.33 -63.19 21.15
CA SER A 311 50.60 -63.22 21.91
C SER A 311 51.31 -61.86 21.86
N LYS A 312 52.18 -61.55 22.83
CA LYS A 312 52.95 -60.28 22.83
C LYS A 312 53.95 -60.16 21.68
N THR A 313 54.42 -61.29 21.14
CA THR A 313 55.45 -61.33 20.09
C THR A 313 54.87 -61.37 18.69
N THR A 314 53.69 -61.95 18.50
CA THR A 314 53.08 -62.12 17.17
C THR A 314 51.70 -61.50 17.04
N GLY A 315 51.05 -61.16 18.16
CA GLY A 315 49.72 -60.57 18.19
C GLY A 315 49.72 -59.09 18.59
N SER A 316 48.51 -58.57 18.74
CA SER A 316 48.25 -57.16 19.04
C SER A 316 48.21 -56.92 20.55
N TYR A 317 48.72 -55.79 21.01
CA TYR A 317 48.62 -55.41 22.42
C TYR A 317 48.45 -53.89 22.64
N PHE A 318 47.73 -53.55 23.71
CA PHE A 318 47.43 -52.18 24.11
C PHE A 318 47.92 -51.94 25.52
N HIS A 319 48.79 -50.96 25.71
CA HIS A 319 49.16 -50.48 27.02
C HIS A 319 48.20 -49.38 27.47
N ILE A 320 47.59 -49.60 28.62
CA ILE A 320 46.66 -48.72 29.28
C ILE A 320 47.30 -48.19 30.55
N HIS A 321 47.21 -46.88 30.75
CA HIS A 321 47.68 -46.22 31.95
C HIS A 321 46.54 -45.33 32.47
N ALA A 322 46.17 -45.50 33.75
CA ALA A 322 45.03 -44.80 34.35
C ALA A 322 43.73 -44.90 33.51
N GLY A 323 43.46 -46.08 32.95
CA GLY A 323 42.26 -46.36 32.15
C GLY A 323 42.30 -45.90 30.69
N ILE A 324 43.39 -45.28 30.24
CA ILE A 324 43.54 -44.72 28.89
C ILE A 324 44.66 -45.43 28.12
N VAL A 325 44.44 -45.77 26.85
CA VAL A 325 45.47 -46.34 25.96
C VAL A 325 46.58 -45.33 25.70
N THR A 326 47.79 -45.65 26.13
CA THR A 326 49.00 -44.83 25.94
C THR A 326 49.90 -45.34 24.82
N LYS A 327 49.82 -46.63 24.51
CA LYS A 327 50.55 -47.24 23.39
C LYS A 327 49.75 -48.42 22.84
N ALA A 328 49.55 -48.45 21.53
CA ALA A 328 48.95 -49.57 20.81
C ALA A 328 49.99 -50.16 19.86
N VAL A 329 50.05 -51.48 19.80
CA VAL A 329 50.84 -52.24 18.81
C VAL A 329 49.90 -53.26 18.21
N ILE A 330 49.75 -53.23 16.89
CA ILE A 330 48.87 -54.14 16.15
C ILE A 330 49.74 -54.92 15.18
N ARG A 331 49.48 -56.22 15.10
CA ARG A 331 50.15 -57.17 14.22
C ARG A 331 49.12 -58.15 13.69
#